data_AF-H2YGP3-F1
#
_entry.id   AF-H2YGP3-F1
#
_cell.length_a   1.000
_cell.length_b   1.000
_cell.length_c   1.000
_cell.angle_alpha   90.00
_cell.angle_beta   90.00
_cell.angle_gamma   90.00
#
_symmetry.space_group_name_H-M   'P 1'
#
loop_
_entity.id
_entity.type
_entity.pdbx_description
1 polymer ?
#
loop_
_entity_poly.entity_id
_entity_poly.type
_entity_poly.pdbx_seq_one_letter_code
_entity_poly.pdbx_strand_id
1 'polypeptide(L)'
;IKTNDSSTKDVVNPWEVQSSSAKGVNYDKLIGQFGSSKIDDNLLQRLESILKERGKTLHPFLKRGIFFSHRDLDTILTLYEEQKPFYLYTGRGPSSQSMHLGHLIPFMMTQ
;
A
#
# COMPACT_ATOMS: atom_id res chain seq x y z
N ILE A 1 0.70 -18.32 -32.77
CA ILE A 1 2.01 -17.64 -32.69
C ILE A 1 2.33 -17.47 -31.22
N LYS A 2 3.31 -18.19 -30.67
CA LYS A 2 3.76 -17.99 -29.28
C LYS A 2 4.72 -16.81 -29.31
N THR A 3 4.29 -15.65 -28.81
CA THR A 3 5.16 -14.49 -28.63
C THR A 3 6.00 -14.71 -27.39
N ASN A 4 7.31 -14.87 -27.57
CA ASN A 4 8.31 -14.77 -26.51
C ASN A 4 8.24 -13.36 -25.93
N ASP A 5 7.52 -13.19 -24.82
CA ASP A 5 7.56 -11.95 -24.04
C ASP A 5 8.78 -12.02 -23.12
N SER A 6 9.95 -11.65 -23.63
CA SER A 6 11.13 -11.40 -22.82
C SER A 6 11.00 -10.06 -22.06
N SER A 7 9.85 -9.83 -21.42
CA SER A 7 9.67 -8.66 -20.56
C SER A 7 10.60 -8.83 -19.35
N THR A 8 11.66 -8.04 -19.29
CA THR A 8 12.51 -7.91 -18.11
C THR A 8 11.64 -7.70 -16.86
N LYS A 9 11.74 -8.64 -15.90
CA LYS A 9 10.94 -8.60 -14.67
C LYS A 9 11.32 -7.38 -13.82
N ASP A 10 10.32 -6.72 -13.23
CA ASP A 10 10.55 -5.69 -12.22
C ASP A 10 11.26 -6.31 -11.01
N VAL A 11 12.23 -5.57 -10.46
CA VAL A 11 12.94 -5.95 -9.24
C VAL A 11 12.49 -5.04 -8.12
N VAL A 12 11.95 -5.61 -7.05
CA VAL A 12 11.49 -4.88 -5.86
C VAL A 12 11.94 -5.66 -4.64
N ASN A 13 12.83 -5.08 -3.84
CA ASN A 13 13.25 -5.61 -2.55
C ASN A 13 13.61 -4.45 -1.60
N PRO A 14 13.99 -4.70 -0.34
CA PRO A 14 14.26 -3.64 0.63
C PRO A 14 15.41 -2.68 0.27
N TRP A 15 16.25 -2.99 -0.72
CA TRP A 15 17.42 -2.20 -1.09
C TRP A 15 17.32 -1.58 -2.49
N GLU A 16 16.57 -2.19 -3.40
CA GLU A 16 16.44 -1.73 -4.78
C GLU A 16 15.02 -1.85 -5.33
N VAL A 17 14.68 -0.88 -6.17
CA VAL A 17 13.48 -0.87 -7.00
C VAL A 17 13.91 -0.54 -8.43
N GLN A 18 13.71 -1.47 -9.35
CA GLN A 18 14.07 -1.31 -10.75
C GLN A 18 12.93 -1.79 -11.65
N SER A 19 12.62 -1.02 -12.69
CA SER A 19 11.71 -1.41 -13.76
C SER A 19 12.32 -1.04 -15.10
N SER A 20 12.15 -1.94 -16.07
CA SER A 20 12.51 -1.68 -17.48
C SER A 20 11.47 -0.82 -18.21
N SER A 21 10.29 -0.66 -17.61
CA SER A 21 9.18 0.12 -18.15
C SER A 21 9.31 1.60 -17.79
N ALA A 22 9.18 2.49 -18.77
CA ALA A 22 9.10 3.93 -18.54
C ALA A 22 7.86 4.34 -17.71
N LYS A 23 6.83 3.48 -17.62
CA LYS A 23 5.65 3.68 -16.76
C LYS A 23 5.92 3.32 -15.29
N GLY A 24 7.11 2.82 -14.97
CA GLY A 24 7.46 2.30 -13.66
C GLY A 24 6.98 0.87 -13.43
N VAL A 25 7.01 0.46 -12.16
CA VAL A 25 6.68 -0.90 -11.69
C VAL A 25 5.23 -1.26 -11.98
N ASN A 26 4.98 -2.49 -12.46
CA ASN A 26 3.64 -3.02 -12.57
C ASN A 26 3.13 -3.51 -11.20
N TYR A 27 2.39 -2.65 -10.51
CA TYR A 27 1.89 -2.95 -9.16
C TYR A 27 0.87 -4.09 -9.10
N ASP A 28 0.02 -4.28 -10.11
CA ASP A 28 -0.93 -5.41 -10.13
C ASP A 28 -0.17 -6.76 -10.22
N LYS A 29 0.92 -6.82 -11.00
CA LYS A 29 1.81 -7.98 -11.04
C LYS A 29 2.53 -8.20 -9.69
N LEU A 30 2.91 -7.11 -9.04
CA LEU A 30 3.62 -7.14 -7.76
C LEU A 30 2.75 -7.70 -6.62
N ILE A 31 1.45 -7.40 -6.62
CA ILE A 31 0.47 -8.00 -5.71
C ILE A 31 0.52 -9.53 -5.81
N GLY A 32 0.43 -10.06 -7.03
CA GLY A 32 0.51 -11.50 -7.27
C GLY A 32 1.86 -12.11 -6.90
N GLN A 33 2.96 -11.43 -7.19
CA GLN A 33 4.32 -11.90 -6.87
C GLN A 33 4.56 -12.01 -5.35
N PHE A 34 4.09 -11.05 -4.57
CA PHE A 34 4.23 -11.10 -3.11
C PHE A 34 3.09 -11.86 -2.44
N GLY A 35 1.98 -12.13 -3.13
CA GLY A 35 0.81 -12.79 -2.55
C GLY A 35 0.08 -11.90 -1.55
N SER A 36 0.04 -10.59 -1.78
CA SER A 36 -0.81 -9.66 -1.04
C SER A 36 -2.19 -9.54 -1.71
N SER A 37 -3.10 -8.80 -1.08
CA SER A 37 -4.42 -8.50 -1.63
C SER A 37 -4.47 -7.05 -2.12
N LYS A 38 -5.22 -6.80 -3.20
CA LYS A 38 -5.51 -5.44 -3.67
C LYS A 38 -6.48 -4.77 -2.69
N ILE A 39 -6.23 -3.50 -2.37
CA ILE A 39 -7.25 -2.68 -1.71
C ILE A 39 -8.29 -2.35 -2.77
N ASP A 40 -9.40 -3.09 -2.76
CA ASP A 40 -10.48 -2.94 -3.74
C ASP A 40 -11.53 -1.90 -3.30
N ASP A 41 -12.47 -1.62 -4.20
CA ASP A 41 -13.50 -0.60 -3.96
C ASP A 41 -14.43 -0.99 -2.80
N ASN A 42 -14.65 -2.28 -2.56
CA ASN A 42 -15.48 -2.75 -1.45
C ASN A 42 -14.81 -2.45 -0.11
N LEU A 43 -13.50 -2.73 -0.01
CA LEU A 43 -12.71 -2.44 1.19
C LEU A 43 -12.58 -0.93 1.42
N LEU A 44 -12.41 -0.14 0.36
CA LEU A 44 -12.42 1.32 0.45
C LEU A 44 -13.77 1.85 0.94
N GLN A 45 -14.88 1.32 0.46
CA GLN A 45 -16.22 1.72 0.91
C GLN A 45 -16.48 1.36 2.37
N ARG A 46 -16.04 0.17 2.82
CA ARG A 46 -16.12 -0.24 4.24
C ARG A 46 -15.31 0.71 5.12
N LEU A 47 -14.06 0.97 4.76
CA LEU A 47 -13.21 1.92 5.49
C LEU A 47 -13.78 3.34 5.47
N GLU A 48 -14.33 3.81 4.36
CA GLU A 48 -14.96 5.13 4.28
C GLU A 48 -16.17 5.25 5.20
N SER A 49 -16.99 4.19 5.30
CA SER A 49 -18.17 4.15 6.18
C SER A 49 -17.75 4.29 7.65
N ILE A 50 -16.75 3.52 8.07
CA ILE A 50 -16.15 3.61 9.43
C ILE A 50 -15.60 5.02 9.70
N LEU A 51 -14.93 5.64 8.72
CA LEU A 51 -14.37 6.99 8.89
C LEU A 51 -15.46 8.07 8.99
N LYS A 52 -16.55 7.94 8.23
CA LYS A 52 -17.68 8.89 8.24
C LYS A 52 -18.36 8.95 9.60
N GLU A 53 -18.49 7.83 10.31
CA GLU A 53 -19.02 7.78 11.69
C GLU A 53 -18.20 8.66 12.67
N ARG A 54 -16.92 8.90 12.34
CA ARG A 54 -16.01 9.74 13.12
C ARG A 54 -15.84 11.15 12.54
N GLY A 55 -16.63 11.53 11.53
CA GLY A 55 -16.49 12.80 10.83
C GLY A 55 -15.18 12.91 10.01
N LYS A 56 -14.58 11.78 9.63
CA LYS A 56 -13.35 11.72 8.81
C LYS A 56 -13.67 11.28 7.38
N THR A 57 -12.73 11.51 6.47
CA THR A 57 -12.82 11.05 5.08
C THR A 57 -11.61 10.18 4.73
N LEU A 58 -11.75 9.34 3.70
CA LEU A 58 -10.63 8.54 3.18
C LEU A 58 -9.43 9.42 2.82
N HIS A 59 -8.24 9.01 3.26
CA HIS A 59 -7.00 9.69 2.96
C HIS A 59 -6.76 9.73 1.43
N PRO A 60 -6.25 10.84 0.87
CA PRO A 60 -5.99 10.94 -0.58
C PRO A 60 -5.10 9.82 -1.14
N PHE A 61 -4.21 9.26 -0.33
CA PHE A 61 -3.33 8.16 -0.76
C PHE A 61 -4.09 6.85 -1.01
N LEU A 62 -5.21 6.60 -0.31
CA LEU A 62 -6.07 5.47 -0.58
C LEU A 62 -6.90 5.73 -1.84
N LYS A 63 -7.52 6.91 -1.94
CA LYS A 63 -8.35 7.31 -3.10
C LYS A 63 -7.59 7.27 -4.43
N ARG A 64 -6.29 7.55 -4.40
CA ARG A 64 -5.41 7.60 -5.59
C ARG A 64 -4.64 6.31 -5.84
N GLY A 65 -4.84 5.26 -5.04
CA GLY A 65 -4.11 4.00 -5.17
C GLY A 65 -2.60 4.11 -4.91
N ILE A 66 -2.18 5.06 -4.06
CA ILE A 66 -0.77 5.13 -3.60
C ILE A 66 -0.53 4.02 -2.57
N PHE A 67 -1.46 3.84 -1.64
CA PHE A 67 -1.59 2.60 -0.87
C PHE A 67 -2.58 1.71 -1.61
N PHE A 68 -2.07 0.69 -2.29
CA PHE A 68 -2.84 -0.12 -3.24
C PHE A 68 -3.01 -1.59 -2.84
N SER A 69 -2.25 -2.07 -1.85
CA SER A 69 -2.30 -3.46 -1.40
C SER A 69 -2.23 -3.57 0.12
N HIS A 70 -2.70 -4.71 0.63
CA HIS A 70 -2.76 -5.00 2.05
C HIS A 70 -2.55 -6.50 2.34
N ARG A 71 -2.37 -6.82 3.62
CA ARG A 71 -2.59 -8.14 4.21
C ARG A 71 -3.45 -7.95 5.44
N ASP A 72 -4.54 -8.69 5.54
CA ASP A 72 -5.43 -8.72 6.71
C ASP A 72 -6.01 -7.37 7.17
N LEU A 73 -6.08 -6.37 6.29
CA LEU A 73 -6.79 -5.11 6.57
C LEU A 73 -8.26 -5.38 6.93
N ASP A 74 -8.94 -6.32 6.28
CA ASP A 74 -10.29 -6.75 6.67
C ASP A 74 -10.38 -7.17 8.14
N THR A 75 -9.38 -7.91 8.62
CA THR A 75 -9.29 -8.33 10.02
C THR A 75 -9.15 -7.12 10.94
N ILE A 76 -8.31 -6.14 10.58
CA ILE A 76 -8.16 -4.90 11.36
C ILE A 76 -9.46 -4.10 11.40
N LEU A 77 -10.19 -4.00 10.28
CA LEU A 77 -11.50 -3.33 10.26
C LEU A 77 -12.52 -4.07 11.14
N THR A 78 -12.52 -5.40 11.13
CA THR A 78 -13.37 -6.20 12.01
C THR A 78 -13.01 -6.00 13.48
N LEU A 79 -11.72 -6.02 13.84
CA LEU A 79 -11.28 -5.74 15.22
C LEU A 79 -11.73 -4.34 15.67
N TYR A 80 -11.65 -3.35 14.78
CA TYR A 80 -12.13 -2.01 15.06
C TYR A 80 -13.64 -1.98 15.33
N GLU A 81 -14.45 -2.60 14.47
CA GLU A 81 -15.91 -2.69 14.60
C GLU A 81 -16.32 -3.44 15.88
N GLU A 82 -15.57 -4.48 16.26
CA GLU A 82 -15.74 -5.25 17.50
C GLU A 82 -15.19 -4.54 18.75
N GLN A 83 -14.68 -3.30 18.62
CA GLN A 83 -14.08 -2.52 19.70
C GLN A 83 -12.88 -3.21 20.37
N LYS A 84 -12.18 -4.07 19.62
CA LYS A 84 -10.96 -4.75 20.07
C LYS A 84 -9.74 -3.88 19.76
N PRO A 85 -8.78 -3.78 20.70
CA PRO A 85 -7.60 -2.95 20.50
C PRO A 85 -6.65 -3.56 19.47
N PHE A 86 -6.02 -2.67 18.70
CA PHE A 86 -4.84 -2.95 17.88
C PHE A 86 -3.93 -1.71 17.91
N TYR A 87 -2.71 -1.81 17.38
CA TYR A 87 -1.76 -0.69 17.35
C TYR A 87 -1.17 -0.53 15.96
N LEU A 88 -0.70 0.69 15.66
CA LEU A 88 0.05 1.00 14.46
C LEU A 88 1.55 0.83 14.71
N TYR A 89 2.25 0.23 13.76
CA TYR A 89 3.70 0.09 13.79
C TYR A 89 4.28 0.43 12.42
N THR A 90 5.19 1.39 12.39
CA THR A 90 5.99 1.76 11.22
C THR A 90 7.40 2.13 11.69
N GLY A 91 8.37 2.17 10.78
CA GLY A 91 9.76 2.41 11.13
C GLY A 91 10.58 2.99 9.99
N ARG A 92 11.77 3.45 10.35
CA ARG A 92 12.77 3.97 9.41
C ARG A 92 14.15 3.44 9.80
N GLY A 93 14.83 2.80 8.86
CA GLY A 93 16.26 2.54 8.97
C GLY A 93 17.03 3.87 8.89
N PRO A 94 17.81 4.27 9.90
CA PRO A 94 18.58 5.50 9.86
C PRO A 94 19.61 5.44 8.71
N SER A 95 19.54 6.37 7.75
CA SER A 95 20.55 6.57 6.71
C SER A 95 21.25 7.91 6.90
N SER A 96 22.44 8.11 6.33
CA SER A 96 23.21 9.34 6.56
C SER A 96 22.55 10.61 5.97
N GLN A 97 22.74 11.68 6.74
CA GLN A 97 22.48 13.13 6.56
C GLN A 97 21.08 13.65 6.16
N SER A 98 20.27 13.00 5.31
CA SER A 98 19.00 13.64 4.90
C SER A 98 17.83 12.71 4.60
N MET A 99 16.63 13.20 4.91
CA MET A 99 15.36 12.66 4.42
C MET A 99 14.96 13.40 3.15
N HIS A 100 14.49 12.67 2.14
CA HIS A 100 13.76 13.25 1.00
C HIS A 100 12.24 13.09 1.15
N LEU A 101 11.46 13.79 0.29
CA LEU A 101 10.00 13.79 0.29
C LEU A 101 9.37 12.39 0.24
N GLY A 102 9.99 11.44 -0.46
CA GLY A 102 9.53 10.05 -0.49
C GLY A 102 9.39 9.39 0.88
N HIS A 103 10.18 9.80 1.89
CA HIS A 103 10.04 9.27 3.24
C HIS A 103 8.76 9.72 3.94
N LEU A 104 8.14 10.82 3.51
CA LEU A 104 6.92 11.34 4.12
C LEU A 104 5.70 10.46 3.84
N ILE A 105 5.67 9.74 2.72
CA ILE A 105 4.50 8.94 2.31
C ILE A 105 4.04 7.95 3.39
N PRO A 106 4.90 7.06 3.95
CA PRO A 106 4.49 6.17 5.03
C PRO A 106 4.12 6.93 6.30
N PHE A 107 4.87 7.98 6.67
CA PHE A 107 4.61 8.72 7.91
C PHE A 107 3.32 9.52 7.90
N MET A 108 2.98 10.15 6.78
CA MET A 108 1.73 10.89 6.59
C MET A 108 0.51 9.98 6.64
N MET A 109 0.64 8.72 6.20
CA MET A 109 -0.47 7.75 6.29
C MET A 109 -0.70 7.25 7.72
N THR A 110 0.34 7.25 8.56
CA THR A 110 0.28 6.73 9.93
C THR A 110 -0.06 7.78 11.00
N GLN A 111 -0.28 9.05 10.64
CA GLN A 111 -0.71 10.13 11.55
C GLN A 111 -2.21 10.42 11.39
#